data_AF-A0A2E3HU11-F1
#
_entry.id   AF-A0A2E3HU11-F1
#
_cell.length_a   1.000
_cell.length_b   1.000
_cell.length_c   1.000
_cell.angle_alpha   90.00
_cell.angle_beta   90.00
_cell.angle_gamma   90.00
#
_symmetry.space_group_name_H-M   'P 1'
#
loop_
_entity.id
_entity.type
_entity.pdbx_description
1 polymer ?
#
loop_
_entity_poly.entity_id
_entity_poly.type
_entity_poly.pdbx_seq_one_letter_code
_entity_poly.pdbx_strand_id
1 'polypeptide(L)'
;MRKECSICKEEFNFEYKKGEQLPQYFPFCSSRCKQVDLARWLNEKYQISTSIIHDELTTNEVEETVNFLHATTNGNYTHDESKD
;
A
#
# COMPACT_ATOMS: atom_id res chain seq x y z
N MET A 1 -16.83 -6.16 23.30
CA MET A 1 -17.41 -5.21 22.32
C MET A 1 -17.55 -5.89 20.96
N ARG A 2 -18.56 -5.50 20.17
CA ARG A 2 -18.74 -5.99 18.80
C ARG A 2 -17.84 -5.22 17.83
N LYS A 3 -17.24 -5.93 16.87
CA LYS A 3 -16.47 -5.36 15.75
C LYS A 3 -16.80 -6.08 14.47
N GLU A 4 -16.71 -5.33 13.39
CA GLU A 4 -16.79 -5.86 12.03
C GLU A 4 -15.38 -6.24 11.54
N CYS A 5 -15.24 -7.42 10.94
CA CYS A 5 -14.01 -7.79 10.25
C CYS A 5 -13.87 -7.02 8.93
N SER A 6 -12.76 -6.32 8.72
CA SER A 6 -12.48 -5.58 7.48
C SER A 6 -12.38 -6.46 6.21
N ILE A 7 -12.23 -7.77 6.38
CA ILE A 7 -12.02 -8.73 5.29
C ILE A 7 -13.30 -9.41 4.84
N CYS A 8 -14.06 -10.00 5.77
CA CYS A 8 -15.27 -10.77 5.44
C CYS A 8 -16.57 -10.12 5.89
N LYS A 9 -16.51 -8.98 6.60
CA LYS A 9 -17.67 -8.24 7.11
C LYS A 9 -18.50 -8.94 8.19
N GLU A 10 -18.03 -10.09 8.68
CA GLU A 10 -18.62 -10.75 9.84
C GLU A 10 -18.50 -9.88 11.09
N GLU A 11 -19.59 -9.77 11.86
CA GLU A 11 -19.55 -9.18 13.20
C GLU A 11 -19.05 -10.21 14.21
N PHE A 12 -18.07 -9.84 15.03
CA PHE A 12 -17.54 -10.70 16.08
C PHE A 12 -17.36 -9.94 17.40
N ASN A 13 -17.49 -10.68 18.50
CA ASN A 13 -17.23 -10.15 19.83
C ASN A 13 -15.75 -10.29 20.15
N PHE A 14 -15.16 -9.22 20.68
CA PHE A 14 -13.84 -9.29 21.28
C PHE A 14 -13.83 -8.56 22.63
N GLU A 15 -13.01 -9.05 23.55
CA GLU A 15 -12.84 -8.46 24.87
C GLU A 15 -11.57 -7.60 24.88
N TYR A 16 -11.70 -6.32 25.21
CA TYR A 16 -10.56 -5.43 25.42
C TYR A 16 -10.37 -5.24 26.92
N LYS A 17 -9.21 -5.64 27.43
CA LYS A 17 -8.80 -5.41 28.81
C LYS A 17 -7.49 -4.65 28.80
N LYS A 18 -7.49 -3.48 29.46
CA LYS A 18 -6.29 -2.64 29.56
C LYS A 18 -5.20 -3.43 30.30
N GLY A 19 -4.03 -3.55 29.69
CA GLY A 19 -2.91 -4.30 30.25
C GLY A 19 -2.87 -5.78 29.89
N GLU A 20 -3.87 -6.29 29.16
CA GLU A 20 -3.84 -7.64 28.58
C GLU A 20 -3.49 -7.59 27.09
N GLN A 21 -2.92 -8.69 26.62
CA GLN A 21 -2.64 -8.91 25.21
C GLN A 21 -3.95 -9.06 24.42
N LEU A 22 -3.98 -8.45 23.23
CA LEU A 22 -5.14 -8.52 22.34
C LEU A 22 -5.43 -9.96 21.90
N PRO A 23 -6.69 -10.29 21.56
CA PRO A 23 -7.03 -11.59 21.02
C PRO A 23 -6.17 -11.94 19.79
N GLN A 24 -5.82 -13.22 19.65
CA GLN A 24 -4.82 -13.72 18.69
C GLN A 24 -4.98 -13.22 17.25
N TYR A 25 -6.21 -13.01 16.79
CA TYR A 25 -6.51 -12.62 15.40
C TYR A 25 -7.00 -11.18 15.26
N PHE A 26 -7.12 -10.42 16.36
CA PHE A 26 -7.54 -9.04 16.30
C PHE A 26 -6.62 -8.24 15.35
N PRO A 27 -7.17 -7.41 14.43
CA PRO A 27 -8.56 -6.93 14.32
C PRO A 27 -9.49 -7.78 13.43
N PHE A 28 -9.12 -9.02 13.12
CA PHE A 28 -9.89 -9.93 12.26
C PHE A 28 -10.66 -10.98 13.07
N CYS A 29 -11.68 -11.58 12.46
CA CYS A 29 -12.47 -12.63 13.10
C CYS A 29 -11.76 -14.00 13.16
N SER A 30 -10.71 -14.22 12.35
CA SER A 30 -10.05 -15.53 12.24
C SER A 30 -8.66 -15.45 11.60
N SER A 31 -7.90 -16.54 11.73
CA SER A 31 -6.61 -16.74 11.04
C SER A 31 -6.72 -16.57 9.52
N ARG A 32 -7.80 -17.07 8.90
CA ARG A 32 -8.05 -16.94 7.46
C ARG A 32 -8.10 -15.47 7.04
N CYS A 33 -8.85 -14.63 7.76
CA CYS A 33 -8.99 -13.22 7.40
C CYS A 33 -7.66 -12.47 7.56
N LYS A 34 -6.87 -12.78 8.60
CA LYS A 34 -5.50 -12.25 8.75
C LYS A 34 -4.61 -12.59 7.56
N GLN A 35 -4.64 -13.84 7.09
CA GLN A 35 -3.82 -14.27 5.94
C GLN A 35 -4.27 -13.62 4.64
N VAL A 36 -5.58 -13.46 4.43
CA VAL A 36 -6.11 -12.77 3.24
C VAL A 36 -5.71 -11.30 3.23
N ASP A 37 -5.77 -10.62 4.37
CA ASP A 37 -5.29 -9.24 4.48
C ASP A 37 -3.80 -9.14 4.12
N LEU A 38 -2.97 -10.01 4.70
CA LEU A 38 -1.55 -10.08 4.37
C LEU A 38 -1.31 -10.34 2.87
N ALA A 39 -2.07 -11.23 2.25
CA ALA A 39 -1.98 -11.47 0.82
C ALA A 39 -2.34 -10.20 0.01
N ARG A 40 -3.34 -9.41 0.44
CA ARG A 40 -3.66 -8.13 -0.21
C ARG A 40 -2.52 -7.13 -0.13
N TRP A 41 -1.82 -7.07 1.00
CA TRP A 41 -0.59 -6.27 1.14
C TRP A 41 0.50 -6.73 0.17
N LEU A 42 0.82 -8.03 0.16
CA LEU A 42 1.88 -8.58 -0.69
C LEU A 42 1.57 -8.48 -2.19
N ASN A 43 0.30 -8.37 -2.56
CA ASN A 43 -0.14 -8.22 -3.95
C ASN A 43 -0.52 -6.77 -4.29
N GLU A 44 -0.05 -5.80 -3.50
CA GLU A 44 -0.21 -4.35 -3.74
C GLU A 44 -1.68 -3.94 -3.96
N LYS A 45 -2.63 -4.64 -3.33
CA LYS A 45 -4.07 -4.33 -3.46
C LYS A 45 -4.48 -3.11 -2.64
N TYR A 46 -3.68 -2.73 -1.65
CA TYR A 46 -3.84 -1.50 -0.90
C TYR A 46 -2.97 -0.42 -1.55
N GLN A 47 -3.51 0.24 -2.57
CA GLN A 47 -2.86 1.32 -3.32
C GLN A 47 -3.68 2.61 -3.19
N ILE A 48 -3.01 3.75 -3.04
CA ILE A 48 -3.63 5.07 -3.13
C ILE A 48 -3.77 5.41 -4.62
N SER A 49 -5.00 5.64 -5.09
CA SER A 49 -5.28 5.89 -6.51
C SER A 49 -4.96 7.31 -6.96
N THR A 50 -4.67 8.23 -6.05
CA THR A 50 -4.37 9.63 -6.35
C THR A 50 -3.02 9.75 -7.06
N SER A 51 -2.99 10.54 -8.12
CA SER A 51 -1.75 10.90 -8.82
C SER A 51 -0.92 11.86 -7.96
N ILE A 52 0.38 11.59 -7.84
CA ILE A 52 1.34 12.41 -7.08
C ILE A 52 1.45 13.84 -7.64
N ILE A 53 0.97 14.05 -8.88
CA ILE A 53 1.01 15.36 -9.56
C ILE A 53 0.11 16.40 -8.86
N HIS A 54 -0.90 15.98 -8.09
CA HIS A 54 -1.94 16.92 -7.67
C HIS A 54 -1.61 17.73 -6.41
N ASP A 55 -0.84 17.21 -5.45
CA ASP A 55 -0.84 17.77 -4.09
C ASP A 55 0.50 18.33 -3.56
N GLU A 56 1.67 18.04 -4.16
CA GLU A 56 2.95 18.47 -3.56
C GLU A 56 3.99 19.06 -4.52
N LEU A 57 3.69 19.24 -5.80
CA LEU A 57 4.68 19.81 -6.70
C LEU A 57 4.39 21.30 -6.92
N THR A 58 5.23 22.15 -6.33
CA THR A 58 5.39 23.51 -6.84
C THR A 58 5.91 23.44 -8.27
N THR A 59 5.49 24.36 -9.12
CA THR A 59 5.56 24.30 -10.59
C THR A 59 6.93 24.01 -11.20
N ASN A 60 8.02 24.09 -10.44
CA ASN A 60 9.38 23.94 -10.93
C ASN A 60 9.92 22.50 -10.83
N GLU A 61 9.39 21.65 -9.94
CA GLU A 61 9.85 20.26 -9.75
C GLU A 61 9.06 19.25 -10.62
N VAL A 62 7.90 19.66 -11.13
CA VAL A 62 7.07 18.85 -12.05
C VAL A 62 7.77 18.65 -13.39
N GLU A 63 8.44 19.67 -13.90
CA GLU A 63 8.98 19.66 -15.28
C GLU A 63 10.13 18.66 -15.42
N GLU A 64 11.02 18.56 -14.42
CA GLU A 64 12.12 17.60 -14.41
C GLU A 64 11.64 16.15 -14.21
N THR A 65 10.65 15.94 -13.33
CA THR A 65 10.12 14.60 -13.04
C THR A 65 9.29 14.05 -14.20
N VAL A 66 8.49 14.90 -14.85
CA VAL A 66 7.73 14.55 -16.07
C VAL A 66 8.68 14.24 -17.24
N ASN A 67 9.77 15.01 -17.41
CA ASN A 67 10.79 14.72 -18.43
C ASN A 67 11.51 13.38 -18.21
N PHE A 68 11.80 13.01 -16.95
CA PHE A 68 12.40 11.72 -16.63
C PHE A 68 11.46 10.53 -16.92
N LEU A 69 10.16 10.67 -16.65
CA LEU A 69 9.13 9.67 -16.97
C LEU A 69 8.85 9.56 -18.48
N HIS A 70 8.95 10.66 -19.24
CA HIS A 70 8.85 10.63 -20.70
C HIS A 70 10.05 9.98 -21.39
N ALA A 71 11.25 10.08 -20.82
CA ALA A 71 12.45 9.42 -21.33
C ALA A 71 12.41 7.88 -21.17
N THR A 72 11.74 7.39 -20.14
CA THR A 72 11.60 5.94 -19.87
C THR A 72 10.46 5.29 -20.66
N THR A 73 9.46 6.05 -21.10
CA THR A 73 8.35 5.55 -21.93
C THR A 73 8.67 5.55 -23.43
N ASN A 74 9.58 6.40 -23.89
CA ASN A 74 10.15 6.35 -25.24
C ASN A 74 11.51 5.66 -25.19
N GLY A 75 11.53 4.33 -25.08
CA GLY A 75 12.70 3.51 -24.77
C GLY A 75 13.98 3.83 -25.56
N ASN A 76 14.76 4.80 -25.05
CA ASN A 76 16.11 5.12 -25.48
C ASN A 76 17.02 5.22 -24.25
N TYR A 77 17.12 4.11 -23.50
CA TYR A 77 18.23 3.94 -22.56
C TYR A 77 19.40 3.37 -23.34
N THR A 78 20.29 4.24 -23.84
CA THR A 78 21.60 3.79 -24.33
C THR A 78 22.43 3.41 -23.12
N HIS A 79 22.65 2.11 -22.94
CA HIS A 79 23.64 1.56 -22.03
C HIS A 79 25.03 1.99 -22.55
N ASP A 80 25.64 3.00 -21.92
CA ASP A 80 27.01 3.38 -22.24
C ASP A 80 27.97 2.39 -21.54
N GLU A 81 28.23 1.29 -22.24
CA GLU A 81 29.40 0.45 -22.00
C GLU A 81 30.64 1.16 -22.54
N SER A 82 31.63 1.33 -21.66
CA SER A 82 33.07 1.46 -21.97
C SER A 82 33.59 2.83 -22.41
N LYS A 83 34.53 3.36 -21.63
CA LYS A 83 35.99 3.40 -21.91
C LYS A 83 36.68 4.31 -20.87
N ASP A 84 37.73 3.86 -20.18
CA ASP A 84 39.13 3.81 -20.64
C ASP A 84 39.62 5.10 -21.31
#